data_AF-A0A662WVD2-F1
#
_entry.id   AF-A0A662WVD2-F1
#
_cell.length_a   1.000
_cell.length_b   1.000
_cell.length_c   1.000
_cell.angle_alpha   90.00
_cell.angle_beta   90.00
_cell.angle_gamma   90.00
#
_symmetry.space_group_name_H-M   'P 1'
#
loop_
_entity.id
_entity.type
_entity.pdbx_description
1 polymer ?
#
loop_
_entity_poly.entity_id
_entity_poly.type
_entity_poly.pdbx_seq_one_letter_code
_entity_poly.pdbx_strand_id
1 'polypeptide(L)'
;MASTAANDPLAAVQQLQSVVAALAPVLRPQVLPKGAQYGLDLVLGLCQTDEQRQELMALIHQHRPVSASASKPTNDEDSDGEQDDGEYLEPQVVGSFDAEKRVFSIERVQWMHERDAVVHEFARFLELQLESPEAATLVVAHFLEANGHKSDDILLAEQCFNAAFALQTVLRAFPRPPIAIKGELVEITRDSDVAEAFAPLFAPIKKAKTKAKAKTQSPGSKNKPKQQKAKKRKSGGVSA
;
A
#
# COMPACT_ATOMS: atom_id res chain seq x y z
N MET A 1 -34.19 15.59 -2.03
CA MET A 1 -33.68 14.28 -1.61
C MET A 1 -32.26 14.49 -1.13
N ALA A 2 -32.04 14.54 0.18
CA ALA A 2 -30.73 14.76 0.77
C ALA A 2 -29.95 13.44 0.80
N SER A 3 -28.71 13.48 0.32
CA SER A 3 -27.79 12.35 0.24
C SER A 3 -27.51 11.76 1.63
N THR A 4 -27.80 10.48 1.81
CA THR A 4 -27.49 9.68 3.00
C THR A 4 -26.03 9.22 3.07
N ALA A 5 -25.12 9.87 2.35
CA ALA A 5 -23.70 9.48 2.30
C ALA A 5 -22.96 9.58 3.65
N ALA A 6 -23.51 10.28 4.64
CA ALA A 6 -22.87 10.48 5.94
C ALA A 6 -22.92 9.24 6.87
N ASN A 7 -23.64 8.17 6.52
CA ASN A 7 -23.91 7.04 7.43
C ASN A 7 -23.54 5.65 6.87
N ASP A 8 -22.74 5.54 5.80
CA ASP A 8 -22.26 4.23 5.32
C ASP A 8 -20.88 3.90 5.93
N PRO A 9 -20.78 2.88 6.82
CA PRO A 9 -19.51 2.44 7.39
C PRO A 9 -18.48 2.05 6.32
N LEU A 10 -18.91 1.54 5.17
CA LEU A 10 -17.99 1.18 4.07
C LEU A 10 -17.43 2.41 3.36
N ALA A 11 -18.21 3.49 3.25
CA ALA A 11 -17.71 4.76 2.74
C ALA A 11 -16.64 5.36 3.66
N ALA A 12 -16.82 5.23 4.99
CA ALA A 12 -15.81 5.65 5.97
C ALA A 12 -14.50 4.84 5.84
N VAL A 13 -14.60 3.52 5.64
CA VAL A 13 -13.45 2.65 5.37
C VAL A 13 -12.70 3.10 4.11
N GLN A 14 -13.41 3.32 3.00
CA GLN A 14 -12.82 3.78 1.75
C GLN A 14 -12.15 5.16 1.90
N GLN A 15 -12.79 6.08 2.61
CA GLN A 15 -12.22 7.41 2.87
C GLN A 15 -10.93 7.31 3.68
N LEU A 16 -10.90 6.52 4.76
CA LEU A 16 -9.71 6.34 5.58
C LEU A 16 -8.58 5.63 4.82
N GLN A 17 -8.90 4.60 4.02
CA GLN A 17 -7.92 3.97 3.12
C GLN A 17 -7.33 4.98 2.12
N SER A 18 -8.17 5.87 1.56
CA SER A 18 -7.71 6.92 0.65
C SER A 18 -6.81 7.94 1.35
N VAL A 19 -7.11 8.32 2.59
CA VAL A 19 -6.27 9.24 3.38
C VAL A 19 -4.91 8.62 3.66
N VAL A 20 -4.88 7.37 4.15
CA VAL A 20 -3.61 6.66 4.42
C VAL A 20 -2.81 6.50 3.12
N ALA A 21 -3.44 6.12 2.01
CA ALA A 21 -2.76 5.98 0.72
C ALA A 21 -2.20 7.31 0.17
N ALA A 22 -2.87 8.43 0.46
CA ALA A 22 -2.42 9.76 0.05
C ALA A 22 -1.26 10.28 0.91
N LEU A 23 -1.31 10.07 2.22
CA LEU A 23 -0.27 10.51 3.16
C LEU A 23 0.96 9.59 3.13
N ALA A 24 0.76 8.31 2.83
CA ALA A 24 1.82 7.32 2.79
C ALA A 24 1.78 6.53 1.47
N PRO A 25 2.18 7.10 0.33
CA PRO A 25 2.11 6.40 -0.95
C PRO A 25 3.07 5.20 -1.04
N VAL A 26 4.20 5.24 -0.33
CA VAL A 26 5.32 4.29 -0.44
C VAL A 26 5.34 3.31 0.74
N LEU A 27 5.57 3.80 1.96
CA LEU A 27 5.68 3.01 3.18
C LEU A 27 4.45 3.22 4.04
N ARG A 28 3.61 2.19 4.20
CA ARG A 28 2.29 2.29 4.83
C ARG A 28 2.16 1.38 6.04
N PRO A 29 1.51 1.86 7.12
CA PRO A 29 0.99 0.98 8.16
C PRO A 29 -0.02 -0.01 7.57
N GLN A 30 0.20 -1.30 7.82
CA GLN A 30 -0.72 -2.38 7.47
C GLN A 30 -1.84 -2.41 8.49
N VAL A 31 -3.03 -2.04 8.03
CA VAL A 31 -4.23 -2.19 8.83
C VAL A 31 -4.84 -3.56 8.59
N LEU A 32 -5.18 -4.27 9.66
CA LEU A 32 -5.72 -5.61 9.62
C LEU A 32 -7.15 -5.70 10.21
N PRO A 33 -8.01 -6.56 9.65
CA PRO A 33 -9.35 -6.76 10.15
C PRO A 33 -9.35 -7.56 11.46
N LYS A 34 -10.54 -7.75 12.04
CA LYS A 34 -10.71 -8.57 13.24
C LYS A 34 -10.21 -10.00 13.01
N GLY A 35 -9.38 -10.50 13.92
CA GLY A 35 -8.91 -11.90 13.92
C GLY A 35 -7.83 -12.21 12.88
N ALA A 36 -7.26 -11.21 12.22
CA ALA A 36 -6.04 -11.34 11.42
C ALA A 36 -4.79 -11.11 12.28
N GLN A 37 -3.73 -11.86 11.98
CA GLN A 37 -2.39 -11.71 12.56
C GLN A 37 -1.48 -10.90 11.63
N TYR A 38 -0.39 -10.34 12.15
CA TYR A 38 0.57 -9.54 11.38
C TYR A 38 1.61 -10.42 10.66
N GLY A 39 2.31 -9.82 9.70
CA GLY A 39 3.39 -10.48 8.97
C GLY A 39 2.92 -11.75 8.25
N LEU A 40 3.80 -12.76 8.24
CA LEU A 40 3.53 -14.05 7.59
C LEU A 40 2.44 -14.87 8.27
N ASP A 41 2.17 -14.64 9.56
CA ASP A 41 1.13 -15.39 10.29
C ASP A 41 -0.24 -15.23 9.64
N LEU A 42 -0.49 -14.11 8.96
CA LEU A 42 -1.72 -13.91 8.19
C LEU A 42 -1.92 -14.98 7.10
N VAL A 43 -0.88 -15.30 6.34
CA VAL A 43 -0.95 -16.28 5.24
C VAL A 43 -0.77 -17.70 5.76
N LEU A 44 0.11 -17.92 6.74
CA LEU A 44 0.32 -19.23 7.38
C LEU A 44 -0.94 -19.71 8.13
N GLY A 45 -1.73 -18.77 8.65
CA GLY A 45 -3.02 -19.05 9.29
C GLY A 45 -4.10 -19.56 8.33
N LEU A 46 -3.90 -19.45 7.00
CA LEU A 46 -4.81 -20.02 6.01
C LEU A 46 -4.55 -21.51 5.76
N CYS A 47 -3.31 -21.97 5.96
CA CYS A 47 -2.92 -23.37 5.81
C CYS A 47 -3.60 -24.25 6.87
N GLN A 48 -4.01 -25.46 6.46
CA GLN A 48 -4.71 -26.43 7.32
C GLN A 48 -3.77 -27.42 7.99
N THR A 49 -2.59 -27.67 7.41
CA THR A 49 -1.59 -28.60 7.94
C THR A 49 -0.22 -27.94 8.11
N ASP A 50 0.66 -28.57 8.89
CA ASP A 50 2.01 -28.08 9.09
C ASP A 50 2.87 -28.24 7.84
N GLU A 51 2.63 -29.28 7.04
CA GLU A 51 3.28 -29.49 5.75
C GLU A 51 2.97 -28.33 4.80
N GLN A 52 1.71 -27.88 4.75
CA GLN A 52 1.31 -26.73 3.95
C GLN A 52 1.99 -25.43 4.41
N ARG A 53 2.16 -25.24 5.72
CA ARG A 53 2.87 -24.07 6.28
C ARG A 53 4.35 -24.10 5.91
N GLN A 54 4.99 -25.27 6.01
CA GLN A 54 6.40 -25.46 5.63
C GLN A 54 6.60 -25.21 4.13
N GLU A 55 5.71 -25.72 3.29
CA GLU A 55 5.74 -25.49 1.84
C GLU A 55 5.58 -23.99 1.51
N LEU A 56 4.62 -23.31 2.12
CA LEU A 56 4.43 -21.87 1.92
C LEU A 56 5.67 -21.07 2.35
N MET A 57 6.29 -21.41 3.48
CA MET A 57 7.54 -20.79 3.92
C MET A 57 8.66 -20.99 2.90
N ALA A 58 8.83 -22.22 2.39
CA ALA A 58 9.82 -22.52 1.37
C ALA A 58 9.60 -21.69 0.09
N LEU A 59 8.34 -21.57 -0.36
CA LEU A 59 7.97 -20.73 -1.51
C LEU A 59 8.30 -19.25 -1.27
N ILE A 60 7.98 -18.71 -0.08
CA ILE A 60 8.31 -17.32 0.28
C ILE A 60 9.82 -17.10 0.16
N HIS A 61 10.63 -17.97 0.76
CA HIS A 61 12.09 -17.87 0.73
C HIS A 61 12.67 -18.02 -0.67
N GLN A 62 12.11 -18.88 -1.52
CA GLN A 62 12.51 -19.02 -2.92
C GLN A 62 12.32 -17.71 -3.71
N HIS A 63 11.35 -16.90 -3.32
CA HIS A 63 11.06 -15.59 -3.92
C HIS A 63 11.76 -14.41 -3.22
N ARG A 64 12.75 -14.65 -2.35
CA ARG A 64 13.58 -13.58 -1.77
C ARG A 64 14.40 -12.87 -2.87
N PRO A 65 14.45 -11.52 -2.91
CA PRO A 65 15.27 -10.78 -3.86
C PRO A 65 16.76 -11.15 -3.78
N VAL A 66 17.36 -11.47 -4.93
CA VAL A 66 18.77 -11.91 -5.05
C VAL A 66 19.79 -10.86 -4.60
N SER A 67 19.42 -9.57 -4.58
CA SER A 67 20.30 -8.50 -4.07
C SER A 67 20.62 -8.63 -2.58
N ALA A 68 19.90 -9.48 -1.84
CA ALA A 68 20.12 -9.74 -0.42
C ALA A 68 20.99 -10.98 -0.14
N SER A 69 21.57 -11.63 -1.15
CA SER A 69 22.34 -12.88 -1.01
C SER A 69 23.70 -12.84 -1.71
N ALA A 70 24.47 -11.76 -1.54
CA ALA A 70 25.81 -11.66 -2.11
C ALA A 70 26.89 -11.37 -1.06
N SER A 71 26.90 -12.10 0.06
CA SER A 71 28.15 -12.38 0.76
C SER A 71 28.75 -13.67 0.18
N LYS A 72 29.90 -13.54 -0.49
CA LYS A 72 30.74 -14.69 -0.90
C LYS A 72 31.20 -15.43 0.37
N PRO A 73 31.49 -16.74 0.29
CA PRO A 73 32.19 -17.42 1.38
C PRO A 73 33.65 -16.91 1.38
N THR A 74 33.97 -15.99 2.27
CA THR A 74 35.37 -15.73 2.65
C THR A 74 35.77 -16.81 3.65
N ASN A 75 36.47 -17.83 3.13
CA ASN A 75 37.42 -18.58 3.95
C ASN A 75 38.49 -17.58 4.37
N ASP A 76 38.41 -17.06 5.59
CA ASP A 76 39.56 -16.56 6.33
C ASP A 76 39.23 -16.75 7.82
N GLU A 77 39.85 -17.77 8.40
CA GLU A 77 40.03 -17.87 9.85
C GLU A 77 40.83 -16.62 10.28
N ASP A 78 40.44 -16.00 11.41
CA ASP A 78 41.00 -14.78 12.02
C ASP A 78 40.40 -13.44 11.56
N SER A 79 39.17 -13.15 11.99
CA SER A 79 38.76 -11.77 12.31
C SER A 79 37.60 -11.73 13.30
N ASP A 80 37.86 -11.24 14.52
CA ASP A 80 36.85 -10.73 15.47
C ASP A 80 36.28 -9.39 14.94
N GLY A 81 35.75 -9.41 13.73
CA GLY A 81 35.10 -8.28 13.07
C GLY A 81 33.62 -8.58 12.92
N GLU A 82 32.78 -7.64 13.36
CA GLU A 82 31.32 -7.68 13.22
C GLU A 82 30.92 -8.17 11.82
N GLN A 83 30.34 -9.36 11.79
CA GLN A 83 30.08 -10.14 10.59
C GLN A 83 28.77 -9.67 9.93
N ASP A 84 28.93 -9.23 8.69
CA ASP A 84 27.94 -9.28 7.60
C ASP A 84 26.65 -8.47 7.83
N ASP A 85 26.76 -7.16 7.62
CA ASP A 85 25.67 -6.21 7.33
C ASP A 85 25.01 -6.46 5.96
N GLY A 86 24.86 -7.74 5.59
CA GLY A 86 23.96 -8.17 4.53
C GLY A 86 22.55 -7.75 4.89
N GLU A 87 22.02 -6.76 4.16
CA GLU A 87 20.71 -6.13 4.38
C GLU A 87 19.65 -7.15 4.79
N TYR A 88 19.40 -7.24 6.10
CA TYR A 88 18.43 -8.17 6.66
C TYR A 88 17.04 -7.72 6.19
N LEU A 89 16.40 -8.61 5.43
CA LEU A 89 15.08 -8.39 4.87
C LEU A 89 14.12 -9.38 5.51
N GLU A 90 13.01 -8.86 6.02
CA GLU A 90 11.91 -9.64 6.56
C GLU A 90 10.76 -9.68 5.56
N PRO A 91 10.14 -10.86 5.32
CA PRO A 91 8.98 -10.97 4.46
C PRO A 91 7.72 -10.48 5.18
N GLN A 92 7.06 -9.50 4.59
CA GLN A 92 5.86 -8.84 5.09
C GLN A 92 4.68 -9.06 4.15
N VAL A 93 3.47 -9.22 4.69
CA VAL A 93 2.25 -9.43 3.90
C VAL A 93 1.51 -8.12 3.71
N VAL A 94 1.43 -7.66 2.46
CA VAL A 94 0.70 -6.44 2.10
C VAL A 94 -0.71 -6.81 1.67
N GLY A 95 -1.70 -6.16 2.25
CA GLY A 95 -3.11 -6.35 1.91
C GLY A 95 -3.97 -5.11 2.17
N SER A 96 -5.21 -5.16 1.69
CA SER A 96 -6.17 -4.09 1.91
C SER A 96 -7.59 -4.65 2.00
N PHE A 97 -8.48 -3.94 2.69
CA PHE A 97 -9.88 -4.28 2.69
C PHE A 97 -10.52 -3.83 1.37
N ASP A 98 -11.15 -4.75 0.66
CA ASP A 98 -11.95 -4.47 -0.53
C ASP A 98 -13.40 -4.25 -0.06
N ALA A 99 -13.83 -2.99 -0.04
CA ALA A 99 -15.17 -2.63 0.40
C ALA A 99 -16.29 -3.09 -0.54
N GLU A 100 -16.00 -3.29 -1.82
CA GLU A 100 -16.98 -3.75 -2.81
C GLU A 100 -17.23 -5.25 -2.64
N LYS A 101 -16.14 -6.03 -2.56
CA LYS A 101 -16.21 -7.49 -2.36
C LYS A 101 -16.40 -7.89 -0.89
N ARG A 102 -16.21 -6.96 0.06
CA ARG A 102 -16.27 -7.17 1.52
C ARG A 102 -15.31 -8.24 2.02
N VAL A 103 -14.12 -8.28 1.45
CA VAL A 103 -13.04 -9.22 1.80
C VAL A 103 -11.80 -8.46 2.22
N PHE A 104 -10.95 -9.09 3.01
CA PHE A 104 -9.57 -8.62 3.15
C PHE A 104 -8.73 -9.27 2.05
N SER A 105 -8.29 -8.48 1.08
CA SER A 105 -7.50 -8.94 -0.06
C SER A 105 -6.02 -8.83 0.25
N ILE A 106 -5.35 -9.98 0.38
CA ILE A 106 -3.89 -10.06 0.39
C ILE A 106 -3.39 -9.79 -1.03
N GLU A 107 -2.53 -8.80 -1.16
CA GLU A 107 -2.05 -8.33 -2.44
C GLU A 107 -0.71 -8.97 -2.81
N ARG A 108 0.23 -9.09 -1.88
CA ARG A 108 1.57 -9.62 -2.17
C ARG A 108 2.35 -9.90 -0.89
N VAL A 109 3.42 -10.66 -1.05
CA VAL A 109 4.53 -10.68 -0.08
C VAL A 109 5.56 -9.64 -0.51
N GLN A 110 6.04 -8.84 0.43
CA GLN A 110 7.07 -7.83 0.22
C GLN A 110 8.20 -8.05 1.22
N TRP A 111 9.42 -8.12 0.73
CA TRP A 111 10.61 -8.10 1.58
C TRP A 111 10.93 -6.66 1.98
N MET A 112 11.03 -6.41 3.28
CA MET A 112 11.23 -5.09 3.87
C MET A 112 12.42 -5.11 4.82
N HIS A 113 13.15 -3.99 4.92
CA HIS A 113 14.11 -3.80 6.00
C HIS A 113 13.38 -3.66 7.34
N GLU A 114 14.09 -3.92 8.43
CA GLU A 114 13.53 -3.86 9.79
C GLU A 114 12.76 -2.54 10.06
N ARG A 115 13.31 -1.38 9.68
CA ARG A 115 12.63 -0.08 9.91
C ARG A 115 11.33 0.06 9.11
N ASP A 116 11.31 -0.43 7.88
CA ASP A 116 10.10 -0.45 7.06
C ASP A 116 9.08 -1.44 7.63
N ALA A 117 9.55 -2.62 8.05
CA ALA A 117 8.72 -3.66 8.66
C ALA A 117 8.06 -3.16 9.96
N VAL A 118 8.79 -2.43 10.82
CA VAL A 118 8.23 -1.82 12.03
C VAL A 118 7.10 -0.84 11.70
N VAL A 119 7.28 0.04 10.71
CA VAL A 119 6.20 0.97 10.29
C VAL A 119 5.01 0.20 9.71
N HIS A 120 5.29 -0.84 8.93
CA HIS A 120 4.26 -1.67 8.31
C HIS A 120 3.46 -2.46 9.35
N GLU A 121 4.12 -3.06 10.33
CA GLU A 121 3.49 -3.74 11.46
C GLU A 121 2.98 -2.72 12.47
N PHE A 122 1.82 -2.13 12.19
CA PHE A 122 1.31 -0.99 12.94
C PHE A 122 1.23 -1.22 14.46
N ALA A 123 0.96 -2.45 14.92
CA ALA A 123 1.01 -2.78 16.35
C ALA A 123 2.44 -2.67 16.94
N ARG A 124 3.45 -3.19 16.23
CA ARG A 124 4.86 -3.10 16.64
C ARG A 124 5.35 -1.65 16.67
N PHE A 125 4.90 -0.82 15.73
CA PHE A 125 5.17 0.62 15.80
C PHE A 125 4.59 1.28 17.06
N LEU A 126 3.36 0.93 17.45
CA LEU A 126 2.75 1.46 18.68
C LEU A 126 3.47 0.96 19.94
N GLU A 127 3.94 -0.29 19.96
CA GLU A 127 4.76 -0.83 21.05
C GLU A 127 6.09 -0.09 21.16
N LEU A 128 6.77 0.16 20.03
CA LEU A 128 8.01 0.93 19.99
C LEU A 128 7.85 2.34 20.59
N GLN A 129 6.72 3.01 20.33
CA GLN A 129 6.43 4.32 20.92
C GLN A 129 6.36 4.29 22.45
N LEU A 130 5.98 3.16 23.04
CA LEU A 130 5.90 2.97 24.50
C LEU A 130 7.22 2.52 25.10
N GLU A 131 7.95 1.65 24.39
CA GLU A 131 9.22 1.08 24.87
C GLU A 131 10.40 2.03 24.71
N SER A 132 10.49 2.74 23.59
CA SER A 132 11.60 3.65 23.27
C SER A 132 11.13 4.82 22.39
N PRO A 133 10.63 5.91 22.99
CA PRO A 133 10.18 7.10 22.26
C PRO A 133 11.27 7.71 21.36
N GLU A 134 12.53 7.62 21.77
CA GLU A 134 13.69 8.11 21.01
C GLU A 134 13.87 7.33 19.70
N ALA A 135 13.86 5.99 19.77
CA ALA A 135 13.93 5.14 18.59
C ALA A 135 12.68 5.32 17.70
N ALA A 136 11.51 5.46 18.31
CA ALA A 136 10.26 5.69 17.60
C ALA A 136 10.26 7.01 16.80
N THR A 137 10.92 8.05 17.32
CA THR A 137 11.12 9.33 16.62
C THR A 137 11.94 9.15 15.34
N LEU A 138 13.00 8.33 15.39
CA LEU A 138 13.81 8.01 14.20
C LEU A 138 12.99 7.24 13.15
N VAL A 139 12.12 6.33 13.59
CA VAL A 139 11.20 5.59 12.71
C VAL A 139 10.17 6.53 12.07
N VAL A 140 9.64 7.51 12.80
CA VAL A 140 8.74 8.53 12.26
C VAL A 140 9.43 9.39 11.20
N ALA A 141 10.65 9.85 11.47
CA ALA A 141 11.44 10.61 10.51
C ALA A 141 11.69 9.81 9.22
N HIS A 142 12.08 8.54 9.36
CA HIS A 142 12.26 7.60 8.25
C HIS A 142 10.97 7.40 7.45
N PHE A 143 9.83 7.19 8.13
CA PHE A 143 8.52 7.06 7.52
C PHE A 143 8.15 8.29 6.67
N LEU A 144 8.39 9.49 7.19
CA LEU A 144 8.10 10.74 6.48
C LEU A 144 8.97 10.87 5.24
N GLU A 145 10.28 10.67 5.36
CA GLU A 145 11.23 10.75 4.25
C GLU A 145 10.96 9.70 3.17
N ALA A 146 10.69 8.46 3.55
CA ALA A 146 10.34 7.38 2.61
C ALA A 146 9.08 7.69 1.79
N ASN A 147 8.17 8.50 2.35
CA ASN A 147 6.94 8.94 1.69
C ASN A 147 7.07 10.32 1.01
N GLY A 148 8.27 10.92 0.98
CA GLY A 148 8.55 12.17 0.29
C GLY A 148 8.20 13.43 1.08
N HIS A 149 8.01 13.31 2.39
CA HIS A 149 7.75 14.41 3.31
C HIS A 149 9.03 14.85 4.02
N LYS A 150 8.97 15.98 4.73
CA LYS A 150 10.07 16.41 5.61
C LYS A 150 10.07 15.56 6.88
N SER A 151 11.24 15.15 7.37
CA SER A 151 11.39 14.31 8.56
C SER A 151 10.87 14.94 9.86
N ASP A 152 10.70 16.25 9.90
CA ASP A 152 10.20 17.02 11.05
C ASP A 152 8.71 17.37 10.96
N ASP A 153 7.99 16.90 9.93
CA ASP A 153 6.54 17.13 9.78
C ASP A 153 5.73 16.15 10.65
N ILE A 154 5.87 16.30 11.97
CA ILE A 154 5.24 15.42 12.96
C ILE A 154 3.71 15.42 12.84
N LEU A 155 3.12 16.57 12.51
CA LEU A 155 1.65 16.69 12.34
C LEU A 155 1.16 15.81 11.18
N LEU A 156 1.92 15.72 10.09
CA LEU A 156 1.57 14.85 8.97
C LEU A 156 1.68 13.37 9.37
N ALA A 157 2.72 13.00 10.11
CA ALA A 157 2.85 11.64 10.64
C ALA A 157 1.67 11.28 11.55
N GLU A 158 1.33 12.14 12.51
CA GLU A 158 0.18 11.97 13.41
C GLU A 158 -1.12 11.80 12.61
N GLN A 159 -1.36 12.62 11.59
CA GLN A 159 -2.55 12.48 10.73
C GLN A 159 -2.61 11.11 10.06
N CYS A 160 -1.49 10.62 9.54
CA CYS A 160 -1.43 9.31 8.88
C CYS A 160 -1.67 8.16 9.86
N PHE A 161 -0.96 8.13 10.99
CA PHE A 161 -1.10 7.06 11.98
C PHE A 161 -2.47 7.10 12.68
N ASN A 162 -3.04 8.28 12.92
CA ASN A 162 -4.41 8.41 13.42
C ASN A 162 -5.45 7.91 12.41
N ALA A 163 -5.26 8.19 11.11
CA ALA A 163 -6.13 7.64 10.06
C ALA A 163 -6.02 6.11 9.98
N ALA A 164 -4.81 5.54 10.09
CA ALA A 164 -4.59 4.11 10.15
C ALA A 164 -5.24 3.47 11.40
N PHE A 165 -5.11 4.11 12.56
CA PHE A 165 -5.76 3.68 13.80
C PHE A 165 -7.29 3.70 13.72
N ALA A 166 -7.86 4.78 13.18
CA ALA A 166 -9.29 4.87 12.96
C ALA A 166 -9.77 3.78 11.97
N LEU A 167 -9.02 3.56 10.89
CA LEU A 167 -9.32 2.49 9.92
C LEU A 167 -9.30 1.11 10.59
N GLN A 168 -8.29 0.84 11.42
CA GLN A 168 -8.19 -0.42 12.15
C GLN A 168 -9.37 -0.63 13.10
N THR A 169 -9.75 0.42 13.83
CA THR A 169 -10.88 0.39 14.75
C THR A 169 -12.17 0.07 14.01
N VAL A 170 -12.42 0.75 12.90
CA VAL A 170 -13.62 0.53 12.08
C VAL A 170 -13.62 -0.87 11.48
N LEU A 171 -12.52 -1.32 10.87
CA LEU A 171 -12.41 -2.67 10.29
C LEU A 171 -12.57 -3.79 11.32
N ARG A 172 -12.12 -3.57 12.56
CA ARG A 172 -12.30 -4.52 13.65
C ARG A 172 -13.73 -4.54 14.23
N ALA A 173 -14.54 -3.51 13.95
CA ALA A 173 -15.95 -3.48 14.30
C ALA A 173 -16.83 -4.29 13.32
N PHE A 174 -16.39 -4.50 12.09
CA PHE A 174 -17.07 -5.38 11.15
C PHE A 174 -16.99 -6.87 11.57
N PRO A 175 -17.93 -7.71 11.12
CA PRO A 175 -17.75 -9.15 11.14
C PRO A 175 -16.41 -9.53 10.48
N ARG A 176 -15.80 -10.63 10.96
CA ARG A 176 -14.52 -11.11 10.40
C ARG A 176 -14.69 -11.30 8.88
N PRO A 177 -14.00 -10.50 8.05
CA PRO A 177 -14.15 -10.64 6.61
C PRO A 177 -13.44 -11.91 6.14
N PRO A 178 -13.94 -12.56 5.09
CA PRO A 178 -13.19 -13.59 4.40
C PRO A 178 -11.85 -13.03 3.89
N ILE A 179 -10.85 -13.90 3.84
CA ILE A 179 -9.56 -13.57 3.26
C ILE A 179 -9.57 -13.94 1.78
N ALA A 180 -9.10 -13.03 0.95
CA ALA A 180 -8.94 -13.19 -0.49
C ALA A 180 -7.47 -13.02 -0.87
N ILE A 181 -7.04 -13.63 -1.97
CA ILE A 181 -5.74 -13.39 -2.59
C ILE A 181 -5.99 -12.66 -3.91
N LYS A 182 -5.42 -11.45 -4.06
CA LYS A 182 -5.65 -10.57 -5.22
C LYS A 182 -7.15 -10.34 -5.51
N GLY A 183 -7.96 -10.25 -4.47
CA GLY A 183 -9.40 -10.03 -4.55
C GLY A 183 -10.23 -11.29 -4.86
N GLU A 184 -9.61 -12.45 -5.06
CA GLU A 184 -10.32 -13.72 -5.26
C GLU A 184 -10.35 -14.51 -3.94
N LEU A 185 -11.53 -15.01 -3.57
CA LEU A 185 -11.69 -15.83 -2.37
C LEU A 185 -10.88 -17.10 -2.51
N VAL A 186 -10.11 -17.44 -1.48
CA VAL A 186 -9.31 -18.65 -1.45
C VAL A 186 -9.80 -19.53 -0.32
N GLU A 187 -10.18 -20.76 -0.66
CA GLU A 187 -10.54 -21.80 0.30
C GLU A 187 -9.41 -22.83 0.32
N ILE A 188 -8.58 -22.79 1.37
CA ILE A 188 -7.51 -23.77 1.57
C ILE A 188 -8.07 -24.94 2.39
N THR A 189 -8.16 -26.09 1.75
CA THR A 189 -8.45 -27.38 2.38
C THR A 189 -7.15 -28.14 2.67
N ARG A 190 -7.24 -29.28 3.37
CA ARG A 190 -6.08 -30.14 3.66
C ARG A 190 -5.38 -30.68 2.41
N ASP A 191 -6.12 -30.81 1.30
CA ASP A 191 -5.62 -31.39 0.04
C ASP A 191 -5.30 -30.31 -1.01
N SER A 192 -5.36 -29.03 -0.63
CA SER A 192 -5.06 -27.92 -1.54
C SER A 192 -3.57 -27.86 -1.88
N ASP A 193 -3.27 -27.62 -3.16
CA ASP A 193 -1.93 -27.29 -3.63
C ASP A 193 -1.57 -25.87 -3.19
N VAL A 194 -0.59 -25.76 -2.28
CA VAL A 194 -0.15 -24.49 -1.71
C VAL A 194 0.56 -23.63 -2.74
N ALA A 195 1.39 -24.23 -3.60
CA ALA A 195 2.11 -23.50 -4.63
C ALA A 195 1.13 -22.84 -5.61
N GLU A 196 0.11 -23.57 -6.04
CA GLU A 196 -0.93 -23.02 -6.93
C GLU A 196 -1.75 -21.93 -6.23
N ALA A 197 -2.23 -22.19 -5.01
CA ALA A 197 -3.11 -21.26 -4.30
C ALA A 197 -2.43 -19.92 -3.96
N PHE A 198 -1.14 -19.94 -3.62
CA PHE A 198 -0.39 -18.75 -3.20
C PHE A 198 0.47 -18.11 -4.31
N ALA A 199 0.61 -18.76 -5.47
CA ALA A 199 1.34 -18.23 -6.63
C ALA A 199 1.02 -16.74 -6.96
N PRO A 200 -0.24 -16.26 -6.87
CA PRO A 200 -0.55 -14.85 -7.18
C PRO A 200 0.15 -13.82 -6.28
N LEU A 201 0.62 -14.22 -5.08
CA LEU A 201 1.31 -13.32 -4.15
C LEU A 201 2.75 -13.02 -4.57
N PHE A 202 3.36 -13.89 -5.38
CA PHE A 202 4.75 -13.79 -5.83
C PHE A 202 4.88 -13.27 -7.27
N ALA A 203 3.75 -13.16 -7.98
CA ALA A 203 3.76 -12.65 -9.35
C ALA A 203 4.18 -11.16 -9.40
N PRO A 204 5.06 -10.76 -10.33
CA PRO A 204 5.47 -9.37 -10.47
C PRO A 204 4.25 -8.48 -10.77
N ILE A 205 4.14 -7.36 -10.06
CA ILE A 205 3.05 -6.40 -10.24
C ILE A 205 3.10 -5.88 -11.68
N LYS A 206 2.14 -6.29 -12.50
CA LYS A 206 1.93 -5.70 -13.83
C LYS A 206 1.51 -4.25 -13.60
N LYS A 207 2.43 -3.29 -13.74
CA LYS A 207 2.09 -1.86 -13.74
C LYS A 207 0.99 -1.65 -14.77
N ALA A 208 -0.21 -1.29 -14.32
CA ALA A 208 -1.31 -0.94 -15.21
C ALA A 208 -0.82 0.21 -16.10
N LYS A 209 -0.72 -0.02 -17.40
CA LYS A 209 -0.44 1.05 -18.36
C LYS A 209 -1.61 2.01 -18.31
N THR A 210 -1.44 3.16 -17.67
CA THR A 210 -2.37 4.28 -17.78
C THR A 210 -2.43 4.64 -19.26
N LYS A 211 -3.49 4.19 -19.96
CA LYS A 211 -3.79 4.68 -21.30
C LYS A 211 -4.13 6.16 -21.13
N ALA A 212 -3.14 7.02 -21.38
CA ALA A 212 -3.38 8.43 -21.62
C ALA A 212 -4.45 8.53 -22.71
N LYS A 213 -5.66 8.97 -22.35
CA LYS A 213 -6.70 9.33 -23.31
C LYS A 213 -6.13 10.48 -24.13
N ALA A 214 -5.71 10.18 -25.36
CA ALA A 214 -5.42 11.18 -26.37
C ALA A 214 -6.65 12.08 -26.51
N LYS A 215 -6.45 13.40 -26.34
CA LYS A 215 -7.46 14.43 -26.62
C LYS A 215 -7.91 14.26 -28.07
N THR A 216 -9.14 13.80 -28.27
CA THR A 216 -9.78 13.79 -29.58
C THR A 216 -10.12 15.24 -29.92
N GLN A 217 -9.36 15.81 -30.85
CA GLN A 217 -9.70 17.06 -31.52
C GLN A 217 -11.02 16.86 -32.28
N SER A 218 -12.00 17.70 -31.99
CA SER A 218 -13.24 17.82 -32.76
C SER A 218 -12.93 18.34 -34.18
N PRO A 219 -13.42 17.69 -35.25
CA PRO A 219 -13.20 18.14 -36.62
C PRO A 219 -14.09 19.34 -36.97
N GLY A 220 -13.51 20.26 -37.74
CA GLY A 220 -14.07 21.58 -38.03
C GLY A 220 -15.41 21.60 -38.77
N SER A 221 -16.29 22.48 -38.32
CA SER A 221 -17.47 22.92 -39.05
C SER A 221 -17.11 24.16 -39.87
N LYS A 222 -16.89 23.97 -41.18
CA LYS A 222 -17.03 25.03 -42.19
C LYS A 222 -18.52 25.20 -42.46
N ASN A 223 -19.07 26.40 -42.25
CA ASN A 223 -20.12 26.95 -43.11
C ASN A 223 -20.27 28.47 -42.91
N LYS A 224 -19.96 29.22 -43.98
CA LYS A 224 -20.37 30.61 -44.22
C LYS A 224 -21.84 30.61 -44.71
N PRO A 225 -22.61 31.67 -44.42
CA PRO A 225 -22.90 32.66 -45.47
C PRO A 225 -22.85 34.11 -44.92
N LYS A 226 -22.17 35.04 -45.60
CA LYS A 226 -22.63 35.99 -46.64
C LYS A 226 -23.28 37.27 -46.08
N GLN A 227 -22.44 38.32 -46.04
CA GLN A 227 -22.67 39.76 -46.22
C GLN A 227 -23.97 40.42 -45.73
N GLN A 228 -23.82 41.46 -44.90
CA GLN A 228 -24.38 42.78 -45.21
C GLN A 228 -23.52 43.92 -44.60
N LYS A 229 -23.31 44.96 -45.41
CA LYS A 229 -22.51 46.17 -45.15
C LYS A 229 -23.33 47.20 -44.35
N ALA A 230 -22.69 47.90 -43.41
CA ALA A 230 -22.96 49.31 -43.11
C ALA A 230 -21.74 49.90 -42.37
N LYS A 231 -20.91 50.69 -43.07
CA LYS A 231 -20.81 52.16 -43.02
C LYS A 231 -19.92 52.70 -41.89
N LYS A 232 -18.67 52.98 -42.28
CA LYS A 232 -17.72 53.94 -41.70
C LYS A 232 -18.42 55.29 -41.37
N ARG A 233 -18.21 55.83 -40.17
CA ARG A 233 -18.06 57.28 -39.98
C ARG A 233 -16.77 57.56 -39.20
N LYS A 234 -15.94 58.39 -39.84
CA LYS A 234 -14.81 59.13 -39.29
C LYS A 234 -15.33 60.33 -38.50
N SER A 235 -14.76 60.58 -37.33
CA SER A 235 -14.49 61.89 -36.72
C SER A 235 -13.66 61.54 -35.48
N GLY A 236 -12.35 61.79 -35.43
CA GLY A 236 -11.72 63.10 -35.56
C GLY A 236 -11.06 63.33 -34.20
N GLY A 237 -9.74 63.18 -34.12
CA GLY A 237 -9.01 63.49 -32.90
C GLY A 237 -8.85 65.00 -32.75
N VAL A 238 -8.78 65.46 -31.50
CA VAL A 238 -7.97 66.60 -31.06
C VAL A 238 -7.58 66.33 -29.61
N SER A 239 -6.28 66.42 -29.33
CA SER A 239 -5.71 66.52 -27.99
C SER A 239 -5.89 67.92 -27.43
N ALA A 240 -6.21 68.02 -26.14
CA ALA A 240 -5.64 68.97 -25.17
C ALA A 240 -6.08 68.50 -23.77
#